data_AF-A0A5C6MAJ2-F1
#
_entry.id   AF-A0A5C6MAJ2-F1
#
_cell.length_a   1.000
_cell.length_b   1.000
_cell.length_c   1.000
_cell.angle_alpha   90.00
_cell.angle_beta   90.00
_cell.angle_gamma   90.00
#
_symmetry.space_group_name_H-M   'P 1'
#
loop_
_entity.id
_entity.type
_entity.pdbx_description
1 polymer ?
#
loop_
_entity_poly.entity_id
_entity_poly.type
_entity_poly.pdbx_seq_one_letter_code
_entity_poly.pdbx_strand_id
1 'polypeptide(L)'
;REGARLRLQRWRLETRTNQIHVDAFRAISDWYHFAILELTNVDGFQSDPKWIGRYLGISEFEVQLACDRLIRLGLLKSENGHLYTTHGQDNVPDDIPSESKRNFHTQILSRAREAYVLQQPEEREFGAEIISIDRGQIQEAKKALRDFQHKFCRKMEGEAARKDGLYCLSLQFFDLGHKGVNP
;
A
#
# COMPACT_ATOMS: atom_id res chain seq x y z
N ARG A 1 -24.28 -11.25 38.48
CA ARG A 1 -23.66 -9.95 38.10
C ARG A 1 -22.38 -10.14 37.26
N GLU A 2 -21.58 -11.17 37.54
CA GLU A 2 -20.33 -11.49 36.84
C GLU A 2 -20.48 -11.93 35.37
N GLY A 3 -21.49 -12.75 35.04
CA GLY A 3 -21.76 -13.18 33.66
C GLY A 3 -22.12 -12.05 32.68
N ALA A 4 -22.69 -10.93 33.16
CA ALA A 4 -22.94 -9.76 32.32
C ALA A 4 -21.63 -9.01 31.99
N ARG A 5 -20.67 -8.98 32.92
CA ARG A 5 -19.35 -8.36 32.74
C ARG A 5 -18.51 -9.13 31.73
N LEU A 6 -18.50 -10.47 31.83
CA LEU A 6 -17.80 -11.33 30.88
C LEU A 6 -18.36 -11.23 29.46
N ARG A 7 -19.70 -11.13 29.30
CA ARG A 7 -20.33 -10.90 27.99
C ARG A 7 -19.96 -9.54 27.38
N LEU A 8 -19.96 -8.48 28.18
CA LEU A 8 -19.54 -7.15 27.72
C LEU A 8 -18.06 -7.12 27.33
N GLN A 9 -17.19 -7.79 28.10
CA GLN A 9 -15.77 -7.89 27.79
C GLN A 9 -15.52 -8.67 26.50
N ARG A 10 -16.22 -9.80 26.31
CA ARG A 10 -16.16 -10.59 25.08
C ARG A 10 -16.67 -9.82 23.86
N TRP A 11 -17.82 -9.17 23.97
CA TRP A 11 -18.36 -8.34 22.89
C TRP A 11 -17.42 -7.18 22.52
N ARG A 12 -16.78 -6.54 23.51
CA ARG A 12 -15.76 -5.51 23.27
C ARG A 12 -14.54 -6.06 22.52
N LEU A 13 -14.07 -7.25 22.88
CA LEU A 13 -12.95 -7.91 22.19
C LEU A 13 -13.32 -8.27 20.75
N GLU A 14 -14.48 -8.92 20.55
CA GLU A 14 -14.98 -9.30 19.22
C GLU A 14 -15.20 -8.06 18.31
N THR A 15 -15.80 -7.00 18.84
CA THR A 15 -16.02 -5.74 18.11
C THR A 15 -14.69 -5.09 17.73
N ARG A 16 -13.72 -5.06 18.66
CA ARG A 16 -12.39 -4.53 18.42
C ARG A 16 -11.65 -5.33 17.34
N THR A 17 -11.69 -6.66 17.42
CA THR A 17 -11.08 -7.54 16.41
C THR A 17 -11.70 -7.32 15.03
N ASN A 18 -13.03 -7.27 14.92
CA ASN A 18 -13.70 -6.97 13.66
C ASN A 18 -13.30 -5.60 13.10
N GLN A 19 -13.18 -4.59 13.96
CA GLN A 19 -12.78 -3.25 13.52
C GLN A 19 -11.33 -3.20 13.03
N ILE A 20 -10.41 -3.92 13.68
CA ILE A 20 -9.02 -4.07 13.21
C ILE A 20 -8.99 -4.75 11.84
N HIS A 21 -9.76 -5.82 11.62
CA HIS A 21 -9.85 -6.48 10.31
C HIS A 21 -10.34 -5.52 9.21
N VAL A 22 -11.42 -4.78 9.47
CA VAL A 22 -11.96 -3.80 8.52
C VAL A 22 -10.94 -2.70 8.22
N ASP A 23 -10.29 -2.18 9.25
CA ASP A 23 -9.25 -1.16 9.08
C ASP A 23 -8.05 -1.69 8.29
N ALA A 24 -7.62 -2.92 8.53
CA ALA A 24 -6.50 -3.52 7.81
C ALA A 24 -6.82 -3.70 6.32
N PHE A 25 -8.02 -4.20 6.00
CA PHE A 25 -8.47 -4.33 4.61
C PHE A 25 -8.54 -2.98 3.91
N ARG A 26 -9.00 -1.94 4.60
CA ARG A 26 -9.03 -0.56 4.05
C ARG A 26 -7.63 0.02 3.87
N ALA A 27 -6.73 -0.21 4.83
CA ALA A 27 -5.35 0.25 4.74
C ALA A 27 -4.63 -0.37 3.54
N ILE A 28 -4.93 -1.63 3.22
CA ILE A 28 -4.42 -2.27 2.01
C ILE A 28 -5.13 -1.78 0.74
N SER A 29 -6.43 -1.49 0.83
CA SER A 29 -7.28 -1.16 -0.31
C SER A 29 -6.88 0.13 -1.02
N ASP A 30 -6.49 1.17 -0.28
CA ASP A 30 -6.19 2.48 -0.85
C ASP A 30 -4.68 2.77 -0.84
N TRP A 31 -4.13 3.12 -2.01
CA TRP A 31 -2.68 3.20 -2.26
C TRP A 31 -1.94 4.14 -1.30
N TYR A 32 -2.60 5.22 -0.89
CA TYR A 32 -1.99 6.30 -0.14
C TYR A 32 -1.64 5.91 1.29
N HIS A 33 -2.19 4.83 1.86
CA HIS A 33 -1.79 4.40 3.20
C HIS A 33 -0.32 3.98 3.25
N PHE A 34 0.13 3.14 2.30
CA PHE A 34 1.53 2.76 2.19
C PHE A 34 2.41 3.94 1.78
N ALA A 35 1.90 4.83 0.92
CA ALA A 35 2.61 6.05 0.57
C ALA A 35 2.86 6.96 1.79
N ILE A 36 1.88 7.12 2.68
CA ILE A 36 2.02 7.89 3.93
C ILE A 36 3.07 7.25 4.85
N LEU A 37 3.10 5.93 4.97
CA LEU A 37 4.12 5.24 5.76
C LEU A 37 5.53 5.52 5.21
N GLU A 38 5.72 5.39 3.89
CA GLU A 38 7.02 5.65 3.27
C GLU A 38 7.41 7.13 3.28
N LEU A 39 6.45 8.05 3.19
CA LEU A 39 6.71 9.48 3.32
C LEU A 39 7.36 9.85 4.65
N THR A 40 7.12 9.10 5.73
CA THR A 40 7.79 9.36 7.01
C THR A 40 9.30 9.18 6.95
N ASN A 41 9.81 8.48 5.92
CA ASN A 41 11.23 8.26 5.69
C ASN A 41 11.84 9.24 4.67
N VAL A 42 11.04 10.14 4.10
CA VAL A 42 11.50 11.12 3.10
C VAL A 42 12.05 12.37 3.80
N ASP A 43 13.21 12.83 3.34
CA ASP A 43 13.87 14.04 3.83
C ASP A 43 12.98 15.27 3.62
N GLY A 44 12.78 16.03 4.69
CA GLY A 44 11.87 17.17 4.69
C GLY A 44 10.39 16.80 4.90
N PHE A 45 10.09 15.55 5.26
CA PHE A 45 8.76 15.12 5.67
C PHE A 45 8.16 16.05 6.74
N GLN A 46 6.88 16.38 6.56
CA GLN A 46 6.10 17.14 7.53
C GLN A 46 4.87 16.32 7.93
N SER A 47 4.68 16.15 9.24
CA SER A 47 3.51 15.46 9.81
C SER A 47 2.19 16.24 9.69
N ASP A 48 2.17 17.28 8.87
CA ASP A 48 1.01 18.12 8.61
C ASP A 48 0.10 17.49 7.53
N PRO A 49 -1.18 17.22 7.81
CA PRO A 49 -2.10 16.63 6.85
C PRO A 49 -2.23 17.41 5.53
N LYS A 50 -2.10 18.75 5.56
CA LYS A 50 -2.14 19.58 4.34
C LYS A 50 -0.90 19.38 3.48
N TRP A 51 0.28 19.31 4.11
CA TRP A 51 1.53 18.99 3.41
C TRP A 51 1.46 17.62 2.73
N ILE A 52 1.05 16.58 3.46
CA ILE A 52 0.93 15.21 2.94
C ILE A 52 -0.08 15.16 1.79
N GLY A 53 -1.25 15.80 1.96
CA GLY A 53 -2.31 15.81 0.95
C GLY A 53 -1.84 16.48 -0.35
N ARG A 54 -1.12 17.60 -0.25
CA ARG A 54 -0.50 18.25 -1.41
C ARG A 54 0.56 17.38 -2.08
N TYR A 55 1.41 16.70 -1.30
CA TYR A 55 2.45 15.82 -1.85
C TYR A 55 1.84 14.65 -2.64
N LEU A 56 0.78 14.02 -2.09
CA LEU A 56 0.17 12.83 -2.68
C LEU A 56 -0.98 13.12 -3.66
N GLY A 57 -1.41 14.38 -3.78
CA GLY A 57 -2.56 14.76 -4.60
C GLY A 57 -3.89 14.19 -4.08
N ILE A 58 -4.09 14.21 -2.76
CA ILE A 58 -5.32 13.78 -2.07
C ILE A 58 -5.78 14.86 -1.07
N SER A 59 -7.02 14.78 -0.60
CA SER A 59 -7.56 15.77 0.35
C SER A 59 -6.96 15.63 1.76
N GLU A 60 -6.89 16.75 2.49
CA GLU A 60 -6.49 16.77 3.90
C GLU A 60 -7.33 15.81 4.75
N PHE A 61 -8.62 15.70 4.45
CA PHE A 61 -9.54 14.80 5.14
C PHE A 61 -9.20 13.32 4.90
N GLU A 62 -8.88 12.94 3.65
CA GLU A 62 -8.42 11.58 3.34
C GLU A 62 -7.13 11.25 4.09
N VAL A 63 -6.19 12.19 4.16
CA VAL A 63 -4.94 12.01 4.93
C VAL A 63 -5.25 11.79 6.41
N GLN A 64 -6.10 12.62 7.01
CA GLN A 64 -6.44 12.47 8.44
C GLN A 64 -7.05 11.09 8.72
N LEU A 65 -8.01 10.67 7.90
CA LEU A 65 -8.64 9.35 8.02
C LEU A 65 -7.62 8.20 7.82
N ALA A 66 -6.66 8.36 6.92
CA ALA A 66 -5.60 7.40 6.67
C ALA A 66 -4.65 7.29 7.86
N CYS A 67 -4.15 8.42 8.37
CA CYS A 67 -3.29 8.48 9.55
C CYS A 67 -3.98 7.87 10.78
N ASP A 68 -5.23 8.23 11.05
CA ASP A 68 -6.00 7.66 12.17
C ASP A 68 -6.13 6.14 12.05
N ARG A 69 -6.35 5.63 10.83
CA ARG A 69 -6.42 4.19 10.56
C ARG A 69 -5.08 3.51 10.78
N LEU A 70 -4.00 4.05 10.23
CA LEU A 70 -2.65 3.52 10.39
C LEU A 70 -2.23 3.50 11.88
N ILE A 71 -2.63 4.52 12.65
CA ILE A 71 -2.41 4.56 14.10
C ILE A 71 -3.22 3.48 14.82
N ARG A 72 -4.50 3.27 14.47
CA ARG A 72 -5.31 2.18 15.05
C ARG A 72 -4.74 0.78 14.75
N LEU A 73 -4.16 0.61 13.56
CA LEU A 73 -3.47 -0.62 13.17
C LEU A 73 -2.07 -0.74 13.79
N GLY A 74 -1.59 0.31 14.46
CA GLY A 74 -0.27 0.36 15.05
C GLY A 74 0.86 0.45 14.02
N LEU A 75 0.58 0.74 12.75
CA LEU A 75 1.54 0.93 11.65
C LEU A 75 2.18 2.32 11.65
N LEU A 76 1.51 3.28 12.28
CA LEU A 76 1.97 4.64 12.47
C LEU A 76 1.82 5.02 13.95
N LYS A 77 2.71 5.85 14.48
CA LYS A 77 2.58 6.43 15.81
C LYS A 77 2.73 7.95 15.74
N SER A 78 2.07 8.66 16.65
CA SER A 78 2.25 10.10 16.82
C SER A 78 2.91 10.38 18.17
N GLU A 79 4.05 11.06 18.16
CA GLU A 79 4.74 11.53 19.36
C GLU A 79 5.00 13.03 19.21
N ASN A 80 4.49 13.84 20.15
CA ASN A 80 4.60 15.31 20.14
C ASN A 80 4.14 15.97 18.82
N GLY A 81 3.13 15.38 18.16
CA GLY A 81 2.63 15.87 16.88
C GLY A 81 3.45 15.46 15.66
N HIS A 82 4.54 14.69 15.84
CA HIS A 82 5.31 14.10 14.75
C HIS A 82 4.88 12.65 14.51
N LEU A 83 4.74 12.27 13.24
CA LEU A 83 4.33 10.94 12.79
C LEU A 83 5.56 10.08 12.48
N TYR A 84 5.58 8.87 13.02
CA TYR A 84 6.64 7.89 12.77
C TYR A 84 6.03 6.58 12.31
N THR A 85 6.59 5.95 11.28
CA THR A 85 6.27 4.57 10.94
C THR A 85 6.70 3.62 12.07
N THR A 86 6.01 2.50 12.22
CA THR A 86 6.37 1.44 13.17
C THR A 86 6.73 0.17 12.41
N HIS A 87 7.40 -0.77 13.08
CA HIS A 87 7.67 -2.11 12.54
C HIS A 87 6.54 -3.11 12.82
N GLY A 88 5.39 -2.67 13.33
CA GLY A 88 4.31 -3.54 13.79
C GLY A 88 3.44 -4.05 12.64
N GLN A 89 3.84 -5.15 12.00
CA GLN A 89 3.00 -5.83 11.00
C GLN A 89 1.94 -6.78 11.61
N ASP A 90 1.95 -6.95 12.93
CA ASP A 90 1.16 -7.95 13.66
C ASP A 90 -0.37 -7.84 13.45
N ASN A 91 -0.86 -6.69 12.99
CA ASN A 91 -2.29 -6.41 12.81
C ASN A 91 -2.77 -6.47 11.35
N VAL A 92 -1.90 -6.84 10.40
CA VAL A 92 -2.30 -7.03 9.00
C VAL A 92 -2.71 -8.49 8.78
N PRO A 93 -3.97 -8.78 8.43
CA PRO A 93 -4.43 -10.16 8.21
C PRO A 93 -3.74 -10.80 7.01
N ASP A 94 -3.44 -12.10 7.12
CA ASP A 94 -2.90 -12.90 6.02
C ASP A 94 -3.90 -13.03 4.85
N ASP A 95 -5.19 -13.16 5.16
CA ASP A 95 -6.26 -13.32 4.16
C ASP A 95 -6.89 -11.99 3.77
N ILE A 96 -6.19 -11.29 2.86
CA ILE A 96 -6.65 -10.02 2.30
C ILE A 96 -7.68 -10.30 1.18
N PRO A 97 -8.90 -9.73 1.27
CA PRO A 97 -9.93 -9.86 0.26
C PRO A 97 -9.44 -9.51 -1.14
N SER A 98 -9.88 -10.29 -2.13
CA SER A 98 -9.52 -10.07 -3.53
C SER A 98 -9.93 -8.67 -4.02
N GLU A 99 -11.02 -8.12 -3.50
CA GLU A 99 -11.50 -6.78 -3.84
C GLU A 99 -10.54 -5.69 -3.38
N SER A 100 -10.03 -5.73 -2.15
CA SER A 100 -9.03 -4.78 -1.65
C SER A 100 -7.77 -4.76 -2.52
N LYS A 101 -7.28 -5.94 -2.92
CA LYS A 101 -6.13 -6.06 -3.83
C LYS A 101 -6.44 -5.45 -5.21
N ARG A 102 -7.63 -5.74 -5.76
CA ARG A 102 -8.06 -5.18 -7.05
C ARG A 102 -8.18 -3.67 -6.99
N ASN A 103 -8.76 -3.11 -5.93
CA ASN A 103 -8.88 -1.67 -5.74
C ASN A 103 -7.50 -1.00 -5.66
N PHE A 104 -6.61 -1.52 -4.83
CA PHE A 104 -5.23 -1.04 -4.73
C PHE A 104 -4.54 -1.02 -6.09
N HIS A 105 -4.52 -2.16 -6.80
CA HIS A 105 -3.88 -2.24 -8.10
C HIS A 105 -4.55 -1.36 -9.15
N THR A 106 -5.87 -1.17 -9.11
CA THR A 106 -6.58 -0.25 -10.00
C THR A 106 -6.13 1.19 -9.79
N GLN A 107 -5.99 1.62 -8.53
CA GLN A 107 -5.50 2.95 -8.19
C GLN A 107 -4.03 3.12 -8.63
N ILE A 108 -3.17 2.13 -8.36
CA ILE A 108 -1.76 2.14 -8.80
C ILE A 108 -1.65 2.25 -10.32
N LEU A 109 -2.47 1.51 -11.08
CA LEU A 109 -2.50 1.61 -12.54
C LEU A 109 -2.96 3.00 -13.02
N SER A 110 -3.92 3.63 -12.34
CA SER A 110 -4.29 5.03 -12.63
C SER A 110 -3.11 5.98 -12.40
N ARG A 111 -2.38 5.80 -11.29
CA ARG A 111 -1.19 6.62 -11.00
C ARG A 111 -0.07 6.40 -12.01
N ALA A 112 0.16 5.16 -12.44
CA ALA A 112 1.11 4.87 -13.51
C ALA A 112 0.71 5.56 -14.83
N ARG A 113 -0.59 5.53 -15.18
CA ARG A 113 -1.09 6.26 -16.35
C ARG A 113 -0.90 7.78 -16.22
N GLU A 114 -1.21 8.35 -15.06
CA GLU A 114 -1.01 9.79 -14.78
C GLU A 114 0.47 10.17 -14.90
N ALA A 115 1.37 9.39 -14.28
CA ALA A 115 2.81 9.56 -14.36
C ALA A 115 3.30 9.52 -15.82
N TYR A 116 2.81 8.56 -16.62
CA TYR A 116 3.16 8.46 -18.04
C TYR A 116 2.82 9.75 -18.83
N VAL A 117 1.72 10.41 -18.49
CA VAL A 117 1.25 11.63 -19.19
C VAL A 117 1.94 12.89 -18.65
N LEU A 118 2.14 12.98 -17.34
CA LEU A 118 2.52 14.24 -16.67
C LEU A 118 4.01 14.37 -16.40
N GLN A 119 4.75 13.26 -16.26
CA GLN A 119 6.18 13.27 -15.94
C GLN A 119 7.05 13.15 -17.20
N GLN A 120 8.19 13.83 -17.18
CA GLN A 120 9.21 13.74 -18.22
C GLN A 120 9.85 12.36 -18.25
N PRO A 121 10.40 11.91 -19.40
CA PRO A 121 11.06 10.61 -19.50
C PRO A 121 12.16 10.37 -18.46
N GLU A 122 12.88 11.42 -18.04
CA GLU A 122 13.97 11.32 -17.06
C GLU A 122 13.48 11.07 -15.62
N GLU A 123 12.18 11.31 -15.35
CA GLU A 123 11.57 11.16 -14.02
C GLU A 123 10.96 9.76 -13.81
N ARG A 124 10.87 8.94 -14.88
CA ARG A 124 10.14 7.66 -14.86
C ARG A 124 10.71 6.63 -15.82
N GLU A 125 10.61 5.36 -15.43
CA GLU A 125 10.93 4.23 -16.31
C GLU A 125 9.64 3.50 -16.68
N PHE A 126 9.33 3.43 -17.98
CA PHE A 126 8.17 2.69 -18.51
C PHE A 126 8.65 1.76 -19.63
N GLY A 127 8.44 0.46 -19.43
CA GLY A 127 8.76 -0.57 -20.41
C GLY A 127 7.66 -1.62 -20.49
N ALA A 128 7.51 -2.22 -21.66
CA ALA A 128 6.61 -3.35 -21.88
C ALA A 128 7.28 -4.34 -22.82
N GLU A 129 7.32 -5.60 -22.39
CA GLU A 129 7.83 -6.72 -23.19
C GLU A 129 6.70 -7.71 -23.43
N ILE A 130 6.54 -8.13 -24.69
CA ILE A 130 5.55 -9.12 -25.08
C ILE A 130 6.28 -10.42 -25.40
N ILE A 131 6.03 -11.45 -24.60
CA ILE A 131 6.70 -12.74 -24.69
C ILE A 131 5.71 -13.89 -24.80
N SER A 132 6.13 -14.95 -25.49
CA SER A 132 5.43 -16.24 -25.54
C SER A 132 6.14 -17.22 -24.60
N ILE A 133 5.39 -17.81 -23.66
CA ILE A 133 5.92 -18.77 -22.69
C ILE A 133 5.03 -20.01 -22.61
N ASP A 134 5.57 -21.10 -22.05
CA ASP A 134 4.74 -22.23 -21.62
C ASP A 134 3.92 -21.81 -20.39
N ARG A 135 2.62 -22.13 -20.38
CA ARG A 135 1.73 -21.89 -19.23
C ARG A 135 2.20 -22.62 -17.96
N GLY A 136 2.94 -23.73 -18.11
CA GLY A 136 3.60 -24.41 -17.00
C GLY A 136 4.63 -23.53 -16.26
N GLN A 137 5.20 -22.52 -16.94
CA GLN A 137 6.21 -21.62 -16.37
C GLN A 137 5.61 -20.43 -15.60
N ILE A 138 4.28 -20.29 -15.53
CA ILE A 138 3.63 -19.12 -14.89
C ILE A 138 4.05 -18.94 -13.42
N GLN A 139 4.19 -20.03 -12.66
CA GLN A 139 4.57 -19.93 -11.25
C GLN A 139 6.03 -19.50 -11.08
N GLU A 140 6.91 -19.99 -11.94
CA GLU A 140 8.32 -19.59 -11.99
C GLU A 140 8.45 -18.11 -12.36
N ALA A 141 7.78 -17.66 -13.42
CA ALA A 141 7.77 -16.26 -13.85
C ALA A 141 7.28 -15.33 -12.71
N LYS A 142 6.16 -15.68 -12.06
CA LYS A 142 5.64 -14.94 -10.91
C LYS A 142 6.64 -14.87 -9.75
N LYS A 143 7.35 -15.96 -9.47
CA LYS A 143 8.37 -15.98 -8.42
C LYS A 143 9.56 -15.08 -8.79
N ALA A 144 10.07 -15.20 -10.01
CA ALA A 144 11.18 -14.40 -10.50
C ALA A 144 10.88 -12.89 -10.41
N LEU A 145 9.67 -12.47 -10.80
CA LEU A 145 9.24 -11.07 -10.72
C LEU A 145 9.13 -10.56 -9.27
N ARG A 146 8.60 -11.37 -8.34
CA ARG A 146 8.56 -10.99 -6.91
C ARG A 146 9.96 -10.89 -6.32
N ASP A 147 10.84 -11.85 -6.64
CA ASP A 147 12.22 -11.84 -6.17
C ASP A 147 12.98 -10.62 -6.71
N PHE A 148 12.75 -10.25 -7.97
CA PHE A 148 13.28 -9.03 -8.56
C PHE A 148 12.78 -7.79 -7.81
N GLN A 149 11.46 -7.64 -7.64
CA GLN A 149 10.86 -6.49 -6.95
C GLN A 149 11.45 -6.32 -5.53
N HIS A 150 11.50 -7.39 -4.75
CA HIS A 150 12.08 -7.35 -3.39
C HIS A 150 13.56 -6.98 -3.39
N LYS A 151 14.35 -7.53 -4.33
CA LYS A 151 15.78 -7.21 -4.44
C LYS A 151 16.00 -5.76 -4.86
N PHE A 152 15.21 -5.27 -5.81
CA PHE A 152 15.28 -3.89 -6.31
C PHE A 152 14.97 -2.90 -5.18
N CYS A 153 13.82 -3.03 -4.51
CA CYS A 153 13.44 -2.08 -3.44
C CYS A 153 14.47 -2.05 -2.30
N ARG A 154 14.89 -3.23 -1.80
CA ARG A 154 15.92 -3.29 -0.74
C ARG A 154 17.24 -2.64 -1.14
N LYS A 155 17.64 -2.81 -2.40
CA LYS A 155 18.87 -2.18 -2.91
C LYS A 155 18.72 -0.65 -2.92
N MET A 156 17.65 -0.15 -3.54
CA MET A 156 17.42 1.30 -3.65
C MET A 156 17.24 1.98 -2.28
N GLU A 157 16.54 1.33 -1.36
CA GLU A 157 16.34 1.86 0.00
C GLU A 157 17.60 1.81 0.87
N GLY A 158 18.43 0.76 0.71
CA GLY A 158 19.62 0.53 1.53
C GLY A 158 20.86 1.30 1.10
N GLU A 159 20.97 1.67 -0.18
CA GLU A 159 22.11 2.42 -0.73
C GLU A 159 21.90 3.95 -0.69
N ALA A 160 20.71 4.43 -0.31
CA ALA A 160 20.36 5.85 -0.32
C ALA A 160 20.95 6.60 0.90
N ALA A 161 21.92 7.49 0.65
CA ALA A 161 22.41 8.43 1.66
C ALA A 161 21.40 9.56 1.99
N ARG A 162 20.48 9.82 1.07
CA ARG A 162 19.43 10.84 1.11
C ARG A 162 18.18 10.30 0.42
N LYS A 163 17.00 10.54 0.96
CA LYS A 163 15.71 10.07 0.42
C LYS A 163 14.79 11.27 0.19
N ASP A 164 14.84 11.91 -0.97
CA ASP A 164 14.05 13.12 -1.25
C ASP A 164 12.86 12.89 -2.21
N GLY A 165 12.58 11.65 -2.58
CA GLY A 165 11.47 11.30 -3.48
C GLY A 165 10.76 10.02 -3.07
N LEU A 166 9.44 10.01 -3.29
CA LEU A 166 8.61 8.82 -3.13
C LEU A 166 8.32 8.21 -4.51
N TYR A 167 8.71 6.96 -4.70
CA TYR A 167 8.54 6.24 -5.95
C TYR A 167 7.71 4.97 -5.76
N CYS A 168 6.93 4.61 -6.79
CA CYS A 168 6.20 3.36 -6.83
C CYS A 168 6.73 2.46 -7.95
N LEU A 169 7.27 1.29 -7.60
CA LEU A 169 7.56 0.23 -8.56
C LEU A 169 6.34 -0.70 -8.66
N SER A 170 5.64 -0.62 -9.80
CA SER A 170 4.54 -1.54 -10.13
C SER A 170 4.94 -2.43 -11.30
N LEU A 171 4.70 -3.74 -11.19
CA LEU A 171 4.99 -4.73 -12.23
C LEU A 171 3.72 -5.52 -12.56
N GLN A 172 3.39 -5.62 -13.84
CA GLN A 172 2.25 -6.37 -14.32
C GLN A 172 2.71 -7.48 -15.28
N PHE A 173 2.30 -8.71 -14.99
CA PHE A 173 2.51 -9.87 -15.85
C PHE A 173 1.19 -10.61 -15.99
N PHE A 174 0.61 -10.57 -17.19
CA PHE A 174 -0.74 -11.05 -17.45
C PHE A 174 -0.84 -11.68 -18.84
N ASP A 175 -1.87 -12.50 -18.99
CA ASP A 175 -2.20 -13.15 -20.24
C ASP A 175 -2.86 -12.14 -21.19
N LEU A 176 -2.27 -11.91 -22.36
CA LEU A 176 -2.83 -11.05 -23.42
C LEU A 176 -3.91 -11.77 -24.25
N GLY A 177 -4.02 -13.10 -24.13
CA GLY A 177 -5.06 -13.87 -24.80
C GLY A 177 -6.44 -13.44 -24.34
N HIS A 178 -7.36 -13.26 -25.29
CA HIS A 178 -8.74 -12.90 -25.00
C HIS A 178 -9.39 -13.92 -24.07
N LYS A 179 -9.78 -13.49 -22.87
CA LYS A 179 -10.64 -14.26 -21.97
C LYS A 179 -12.01 -13.63 -22.06
N GLY A 180 -12.76 -14.01 -23.08
CA GLY A 180 -14.10 -13.48 -23.28
C GLY A 180 -14.96 -13.69 -22.04
N VAL A 181 -15.63 -12.63 -21.60
CA VAL A 181 -17.03 -12.79 -21.26
C VAL A 181 -17.71 -12.90 -22.61
N ASN A 182 -18.46 -13.99 -22.87
CA ASN A 182 -19.31 -14.06 -24.05
C ASN A 182 -20.12 -12.75 -24.16
N PRO A 183 -20.19 -12.11 -25.33
CA PRO A 183 -21.06 -10.95 -25.52
C PRO A 183 -22.53 -11.28 -25.20
#